data_AF-A0A7J2HEZ3-F1
#
_entry.id   AF-A0A7J2HEZ3-F1
#
_cell.length_a   1.000
_cell.length_b   1.000
_cell.length_c   1.000
_cell.angle_alpha   90.00
_cell.angle_beta   90.00
_cell.angle_gamma   90.00
#
_symmetry.space_group_name_H-M   'P 1'
#
loop_
_entity.id
_entity.type
_entity.pdbx_description
1 polymer ?
#
loop_
_entity_poly.entity_id
_entity_poly.type
_entity_poly.pdbx_seq_one_letter_code
_entity_poly.pdbx_strand_id
1 'polypeptide(L)' 'MAGTPYAELVRTCETLARLSGRKDKVAQIVRLLKRLNSDEAAPATLLLIGRVTPEGEREKLEIGAAAVFNLLRESDQ' A
#
# COMPACT_ATOMS: atom_id res chain seq x y z
N MET A 1 -5.73 19.64 -6.02
CA MET A 1 -5.26 18.68 -7.04
C MET A 1 -6.02 17.38 -6.83
N ALA A 2 -6.41 16.68 -7.90
CA ALA A 2 -6.99 15.35 -7.73
C ALA A 2 -5.89 14.38 -7.29
N GLY A 3 -6.12 13.62 -6.22
CA GLY A 3 -5.17 12.63 -5.72
C GLY A 3 -4.98 11.48 -6.71
N THR A 4 -3.89 10.74 -6.54
CA THR A 4 -3.59 9.54 -7.30
C THR A 4 -4.63 8.45 -6.97
N PRO A 5 -5.29 7.83 -7.98
CA PRO A 5 -6.23 6.76 -7.71
C PRO A 5 -5.56 5.59 -6.99
N TYR A 6 -6.19 5.06 -5.94
CA TYR A 6 -5.69 3.90 -5.19
C TYR A 6 -5.38 2.68 -6.08
N ALA A 7 -6.12 2.54 -7.20
CA ALA A 7 -5.88 1.51 -8.20
C ALA A 7 -4.45 1.53 -8.80
N GLU A 8 -3.76 2.67 -8.81
CA GLU A 8 -2.34 2.74 -9.24
C GLU A 8 -1.40 2.04 -8.27
N LEU A 9 -1.62 2.18 -6.97
CA LEU A 9 -0.88 1.46 -5.94
C LEU A 9 -1.13 -0.04 -6.06
N VAL A 10 -2.40 -0.46 -6.20
CA VAL A 10 -2.78 -1.88 -6.35
C VAL A 10 -2.07 -2.52 -7.55
N ARG A 11 -2.12 -1.89 -8.73
CA ARG A 11 -1.42 -2.37 -9.93
C ARG A 11 0.09 -2.50 -9.73
N THR A 12 0.67 -1.58 -8.96
CA THR A 12 2.10 -1.63 -8.63
C THR A 12 2.39 -2.84 -7.72
N CYS A 13 1.62 -3.04 -6.66
CA CYS A 13 1.76 -4.18 -5.75
C CYS A 13 1.61 -5.53 -6.47
N GLU A 14 0.61 -5.67 -7.34
CA GLU A 14 0.42 -6.87 -8.16
C GLU A 14 1.61 -7.14 -9.09
N THR A 15 2.18 -6.08 -9.67
CA THR A 15 3.37 -6.19 -10.52
C THR A 15 4.58 -6.62 -9.69
N LEU A 16 4.78 -6.01 -8.51
CA LEU A 16 5.85 -6.37 -7.58
C LEU A 16 5.77 -7.83 -7.11
N ALA A 17 4.55 -8.34 -6.89
CA ALA A 17 4.32 -9.73 -6.48
C ALA A 17 4.73 -10.75 -7.57
N ARG A 18 4.60 -10.39 -8.85
CA ARG A 18 4.99 -11.24 -9.99
C ARG A 18 6.48 -11.21 -10.32
N LEU A 19 7.18 -10.15 -9.91
CA LEU A 19 8.62 -10.00 -10.17
C LEU A 19 9.46 -10.82 -9.18
N SER A 20 10.54 -11.43 -9.66
CA SER A 20 11.53 -12.12 -8.83
C SER A 20 12.80 -11.27 -8.63
N GLY A 21 13.15 -10.42 -9.59
CA GLY A 21 14.36 -9.60 -9.58
C GLY A 21 14.26 -8.37 -8.67
N ARG A 22 15.22 -8.19 -7.76
CA ARG A 22 15.32 -6.97 -6.93
C ARG A 22 15.41 -5.71 -7.77
N LYS A 23 16.20 -5.72 -8.85
CA LYS A 23 16.36 -4.55 -9.75
C LYS A 23 15.04 -4.14 -10.37
N ASP A 24 14.25 -5.09 -10.85
CA ASP A 24 12.95 -4.83 -11.47
C ASP A 24 11.95 -4.28 -10.46
N LYS A 25 11.93 -4.85 -9.23
CA LYS A 25 11.10 -4.34 -8.13
C LYS A 25 11.45 -2.89 -7.79
N VAL A 26 12.74 -2.58 -7.63
CA VAL A 26 13.20 -1.21 -7.36
C VAL A 26 12.79 -0.27 -8.48
N ALA A 27 12.91 -0.68 -9.75
CA ALA A 27 12.50 0.14 -10.88
C ALA A 27 11.00 0.48 -10.86
N GLN A 28 10.14 -0.47 -10.49
CA GLN A 28 8.69 -0.23 -10.35
C GLN A 28 8.37 0.71 -9.19
N ILE A 29 9.02 0.52 -8.03
CA ILE A 29 8.84 1.41 -6.86
C ILE A 29 9.26 2.85 -7.21
N VAL A 30 10.43 3.03 -7.82
CA VAL A 30 10.90 4.36 -8.24
C VAL A 30 9.94 5.01 -9.24
N ARG A 31 9.40 4.22 -10.18
CA ARG A 31 8.41 4.72 -11.15
C ARG A 31 7.14 5.21 -10.48
N LEU A 32 6.63 4.49 -9.48
CA LEU A 32 5.48 4.91 -8.68
C LEU A 32 5.80 6.21 -7.93
N LEU A 33 6.88 6.23 -7.15
CA LEU A 33 7.24 7.39 -6.31
C LEU A 33 7.47 8.68 -7.12
N LYS A 34 7.99 8.57 -8.35
CA LYS A 34 8.17 9.73 -9.25
C LYS A 34 6.85 10.32 -9.80
N ARG A 35 5.76 9.56 -9.76
CA ARG A 35 4.44 9.99 -10.26
C ARG A 35 3.54 10.56 -9.16
N LEU A 36 3.79 10.17 -7.91
CA LEU A 36 3.03 10.63 -6.76
C LEU A 36 3.30 12.10 -6.47
N ASN A 37 2.29 12.77 -5.91
CA ASN A 37 2.50 14.06 -5.28
C ASN A 37 3.36 13.89 -4.01
N SER A 38 4.02 14.96 -3.58
CA SER A 38 4.98 14.90 -2.47
C SER A 38 4.35 14.47 -1.14
N ASP A 39 3.08 14.81 -0.92
CA ASP A 39 2.26 14.44 0.24
C ASP A 39 1.80 12.97 0.19
N GLU A 40 1.76 12.36 -1.00
CA GLU A 40 1.36 10.96 -1.20
C GLU A 40 2.54 9.98 -1.03
N ALA A 41 3.78 10.45 -1.13
CA ALA A 41 4.97 9.60 -1.12
C ALA A 41 5.14 8.82 0.20
N ALA A 42 4.93 9.48 1.34
CA ALA A 42 5.00 8.87 2.66
C ALA A 42 3.92 7.80 2.89
N PRO A 43 2.61 8.09 2.72
CA PRO A 43 1.58 7.06 2.90
C PRO A 43 1.69 5.92 1.89
N ALA A 44 2.04 6.19 0.63
CA ALA A 44 2.26 5.13 -0.36
C ALA A 44 3.40 4.19 0.04
N THR A 45 4.49 4.73 0.59
CA THR A 45 5.64 3.93 1.07
C THR A 45 5.25 3.04 2.24
N LEU A 46 4.49 3.56 3.20
CA LEU A 46 3.98 2.77 4.33
C LEU A 46 3.10 1.60 3.84
N LEU A 47 2.17 1.88 2.93
CA LEU A 47 1.29 0.86 2.37
C LEU A 47 2.05 -0.21 1.57
N LEU A 48 3.09 0.17 0.82
CA LEU A 48 3.94 -0.79 0.09
C LEU A 48 4.64 -1.80 1.01
N ILE A 49 4.95 -1.41 2.25
CA ILE A 49 5.57 -2.28 3.24
C ILE A 49 4.55 -2.89 4.23
N GLY A 50 3.26 -2.74 3.96
CA GLY A 50 2.20 -3.28 4.81
C GLY A 50 2.05 -2.59 6.16
N ARG A 51 2.42 -1.31 6.25
CA ARG A 51 2.27 -0.47 7.45
C ARG A 51 1.28 0.66 7.21
N VAL A 52 0.65 1.11 8.29
CA VAL A 52 -0.22 2.30 8.30
C VAL A 52 0.40 3.46 9.08
N THR A 53 1.34 3.16 9.98
CA THR A 53 2.08 4.13 10.79
C THR A 53 3.60 3.93 10.63
N PRO A 54 4.40 5.00 10.76
CA PRO A 54 5.86 4.93 10.80
C PRO A 54 6.41 4.02 11.92
N GLU A 55 7.66 3.61 11.75
CA GLU A 55 8.36 2.84 12.78
C GLU A 55 8.62 3.68 14.05
N GLY A 56 8.30 3.12 15.21
CA GLY A 56 8.48 3.79 16.51
C GLY A 56 7.24 4.53 17.01
N GLU A 57 6.17 4.62 16.22
CA GLU A 57 4.90 5.11 16.71
C GLU A 57 4.23 4.11 17.66
N ARG A 58 3.57 4.63 18.70
CA ARG A 58 2.81 3.80 19.64
C ARG A 58 1.49 3.34 19.04
N GLU A 59 0.96 4.10 18.10
CA GLU A 59 -0.33 3.86 17.47
C GLU A 59 -0.25 2.67 16.49
N LYS A 60 -1.16 1.73 16.68
CA LYS A 60 -1.32 0.55 15.85
C LYS A 60 -2.74 0.54 15.30
N LEU A 61 -2.94 -0.12 14.17
CA LEU A 61 -4.27 -0.29 13.60
C LEU A 61 -5.21 -1.06 14.53
N GLU A 62 -4.66 -1.95 15.38
CA GLU A 62 -5.39 -2.81 16.32
C GLU A 62 -6.50 -3.67 15.70
N ILE A 63 -6.48 -3.84 14.37
CA ILE A 63 -7.41 -4.68 13.62
C ILE A 63 -6.74 -6.02 13.33
N GLY A 64 -7.30 -7.08 13.92
CA GLY A 64 -6.93 -8.46 13.60
C GLY A 64 -7.73 -9.04 12.43
N ALA A 65 -7.26 -10.17 11.89
CA ALA A 65 -7.92 -10.85 10.77
C ALA A 65 -9.39 -11.20 11.05
N ALA A 66 -9.73 -11.57 12.29
CA ALA A 66 -11.11 -11.89 12.67
C ALA A 66 -12.09 -10.72 12.44
N ALA A 67 -11.67 -9.50 12.78
CA ALA A 67 -12.47 -8.30 12.54
C ALA A 67 -12.67 -8.06 11.03
N VAL A 68 -11.62 -8.27 10.22
CA VAL A 68 -11.70 -8.16 8.75
C VAL A 68 -12.67 -9.19 8.16
N PHE A 69 -12.58 -10.45 8.57
CA PHE A 69 -13.48 -11.51 8.06
C PHE A 69 -14.94 -11.30 8.44
N ASN A 70 -15.22 -10.76 9.64
CA ASN A 70 -16.58 -10.42 10.04
C ASN A 70 -17.16 -9.32 9.14
N LEU A 71 -16.40 -8.26 8.89
CA LEU A 71 -16.84 -7.16 8.02
C LEU A 71 -17.04 -7.62 6.56
N LEU A 72 -16.17 -8.48 6.04
CA LEU A 72 -16.34 -9.02 4.68
C LEU A 72 -17.64 -9.82 4.55
N ARG A 73 -17.99 -10.63 5.57
CA ARG A 73 -19.25 -11.38 5.59
C ARG A 73 -20.49 -10.48 5.63
N GLU A 74 -20.40 -9.32 6.29
CA GLU A 74 -21.48 -8.34 6.36
C GLU A 74 -21.61 -7.53 5.06
N SER A 75 -20.49 -7.30 4.35
CA SER A 75 -20.45 -6.52 3.11
C SER A 75 -20.98 -7.28 1.89
N ASP A 76 -20.91 -8.61 1.93
CA ASP A 76 -21.44 -9.52 0.88
C ASP A 76 -22.97 -9.79 1.04
N GLN A 77 -23.61 -9.21 2.05
CA GLN A 77 -25.07 -9.25 2.27
C GLN A 77 -25.77 -8.00 1.71
#